data_AF-A0A432RS60-F1
#
_entry.id   AF-A0A432RS60-F1
#
_cell.length_a   1.000
_cell.length_b   1.000
_cell.length_c   1.000
_cell.angle_alpha   90.00
_cell.angle_beta   90.00
_cell.angle_gamma   90.00
#
_symmetry.space_group_name_H-M   'P 1'
#
loop_
_entity.id
_entity.type
_entity.pdbx_description
1 polymer ?
#
loop_
_entity_poly.entity_id
_entity_poly.type
_entity_poly.pdbx_seq_one_letter_code
_entity_poly.pdbx_strand_id
1 'polypeptide(L)'
;MVVKTKFDSIVKLKKLEVDKVQRELIKQNAKIEKLNQELQNLIDELNSIEYPKNGNFSIITQIKMLQNLLLNQIKEKKNEIEIAKNQKKLLQGQLKDKELEYEKMKYLQNEEIKKYLNKLKKEEVKNMDEIALMLFKGEQ
;
A
#
# COMPACT_ATOMS: atom_id res chain seq x y z
N MET A 1 -31.31 -6.80 -3.24
CA MET A 1 -31.29 -5.38 -3.67
C MET A 1 -30.01 -4.73 -3.16
N VAL A 2 -29.12 -4.25 -4.02
CA VAL A 2 -27.94 -3.46 -3.59
C VAL A 2 -28.42 -2.01 -3.46
N VAL A 3 -28.56 -1.53 -2.22
CA VAL A 3 -28.95 -0.14 -1.94
C VAL A 3 -27.81 0.77 -2.37
N LYS A 4 -27.97 1.46 -3.50
CA LYS A 4 -26.99 2.45 -3.97
C LYS A 4 -27.12 3.72 -3.13
N THR A 5 -26.05 4.13 -2.46
CA THR A 5 -26.03 5.38 -1.71
C THR A 5 -25.22 6.45 -2.43
N LYS A 6 -25.42 7.73 -2.07
CA LYS A 6 -24.63 8.85 -2.61
C LYS A 6 -23.13 8.69 -2.31
N PHE A 7 -22.80 7.89 -1.31
CA PHE A 7 -21.44 7.61 -0.87
C PHE A 7 -20.73 6.50 -1.66
N ASP A 8 -21.42 5.69 -2.46
CA ASP A 8 -20.79 4.59 -3.22
C ASP A 8 -19.65 5.08 -4.13
N SER A 9 -19.87 6.19 -4.83
CA SER A 9 -18.87 6.77 -5.72
C SER A 9 -17.65 7.28 -4.93
N ILE A 10 -17.88 7.85 -3.75
CA ILE A 10 -16.83 8.39 -2.88
C ILE A 10 -16.02 7.26 -2.24
N VAL A 11 -16.68 6.21 -1.74
CA VAL A 11 -16.03 5.02 -1.17
C VAL A 11 -15.19 4.30 -2.22
N LYS A 12 -15.70 4.18 -3.46
CA LYS A 12 -14.93 3.62 -4.59
C LYS A 12 -13.70 4.46 -4.92
N LEU A 13 -13.84 5.79 -5.00
CA LEU A 13 -12.70 6.69 -5.25
C LEU A 13 -11.65 6.57 -4.15
N LYS A 14 -12.05 6.54 -2.88
CA LYS A 14 -11.13 6.39 -1.75
C LYS A 14 -10.44 5.03 -1.73
N LYS A 15 -11.15 3.96 -2.11
CA LYS A 15 -10.52 2.64 -2.30
C LYS A 15 -9.46 2.69 -3.40
N LEU A 16 -9.75 3.33 -4.53
CA LEU A 16 -8.77 3.48 -5.61
C LEU A 16 -7.54 4.29 -5.18
N GLU A 17 -7.70 5.32 -4.33
CA GLU A 17 -6.58 6.06 -3.74
C GLU A 17 -5.71 5.13 -2.87
N VAL A 18 -6.32 4.34 -1.99
CA VAL A 18 -5.60 3.33 -1.17
C VAL A 18 -4.85 2.34 -2.06
N ASP A 19 -5.52 1.75 -3.06
CA ASP A 19 -4.93 0.77 -3.98
C ASP A 19 -3.74 1.37 -4.77
N LYS A 20 -3.79 2.67 -5.12
CA LYS A 20 -2.67 3.36 -5.76
C LYS A 20 -1.45 3.42 -4.85
N VAL A 21 -1.61 3.87 -3.61
CA VAL A 21 -0.51 3.96 -2.64
C VAL A 21 0.06 2.57 -2.32
N GLN A 22 -0.79 1.56 -2.19
CA GLN A 22 -0.34 0.17 -1.99
C GLN A 22 0.52 -0.34 -3.15
N ARG A 23 0.11 -0.07 -4.40
CA ARG A 23 0.93 -0.43 -5.58
C ARG A 23 2.27 0.28 -5.58
N GLU A 24 2.32 1.55 -5.21
CA GLU A 24 3.58 2.30 -5.10
C GLU A 24 4.49 1.71 -4.02
N LEU A 25 3.92 1.30 -2.88
CA LEU A 25 4.66 0.65 -1.80
C LEU A 25 5.25 -0.71 -2.26
N ILE A 26 4.50 -1.51 -3.02
CA ILE A 26 5.00 -2.75 -3.61
C ILE A 26 6.18 -2.47 -4.55
N LYS A 27 6.06 -1.47 -5.45
CA LYS A 27 7.15 -1.08 -6.34
C LYS A 27 8.39 -0.62 -5.56
N GLN A 28 8.17 0.15 -4.49
CA GLN A 28 9.27 0.62 -3.65
C GLN A 28 9.97 -0.52 -2.91
N ASN A 29 9.23 -1.51 -2.42
CA ASN A 29 9.81 -2.71 -1.82
C ASN A 29 10.67 -3.49 -2.81
N ALA A 30 10.17 -3.72 -4.03
CA ALA A 30 10.93 -4.39 -5.08
C ALA A 30 12.21 -3.63 -5.43
N LYS A 31 12.15 -2.29 -5.47
CA LYS A 31 13.33 -1.44 -5.65
C LYS A 31 14.36 -1.62 -4.53
N ILE A 32 13.92 -1.62 -3.27
CA ILE A 32 14.80 -1.83 -2.12
C ILE A 32 15.46 -3.21 -2.19
N GLU A 33 14.69 -4.24 -2.53
CA GLU A 33 15.20 -5.61 -2.66
C GLU A 33 16.27 -5.70 -3.75
N LYS A 34 16.02 -5.13 -4.92
CA LYS A 34 17.01 -5.04 -6.00
C LYS A 34 18.28 -4.33 -5.56
N LEU A 35 18.17 -3.19 -4.89
CA LEU A 35 19.32 -2.45 -4.38
C LEU A 35 20.12 -3.25 -3.33
N ASN A 36 19.45 -4.02 -2.48
CA ASN A 36 20.13 -4.90 -1.52
C ASN A 36 20.86 -6.05 -2.22
N GLN A 37 20.28 -6.62 -3.28
CA GLN A 37 20.95 -7.65 -4.09
C GLN A 37 22.20 -7.08 -4.78
N GLU A 38 22.10 -5.89 -5.38
CA GLU A 38 23.24 -5.20 -5.98
C GLU A 38 24.34 -4.91 -4.94
N LEU A 39 23.95 -4.45 -3.74
CA LEU A 39 24.88 -4.23 -2.63
C LEU A 39 25.58 -5.53 -2.22
N GLN A 40 24.84 -6.64 -2.13
CA GLN A 40 25.41 -7.92 -1.77
C GLN A 40 26.43 -8.39 -2.82
N ASN A 41 26.10 -8.27 -4.10
CA ASN A 41 27.03 -8.60 -5.18
C ASN A 41 28.33 -7.79 -5.10
N LEU A 42 28.25 -6.49 -4.79
CA LEU A 42 29.45 -5.65 -4.60
C LEU A 42 30.28 -6.07 -3.38
N ILE A 43 29.63 -6.50 -2.31
CA ILE A 43 30.32 -7.02 -1.11
C ILE A 43 31.01 -8.35 -1.44
N ASP A 44 30.35 -9.23 -2.18
CA ASP A 44 30.91 -10.52 -2.58
C ASP A 44 32.08 -10.32 -3.55
N GLU A 45 31.98 -9.37 -4.49
CA GLU A 45 33.07 -8.96 -5.38
C GLU A 45 34.27 -8.46 -4.57
N LEU A 46 34.04 -7.58 -3.59
CA LEU A 46 35.11 -7.08 -2.70
C LEU A 46 35.79 -8.21 -1.92
N ASN A 47 35.01 -9.17 -1.41
CA ASN A 47 35.52 -10.32 -0.66
C ASN A 47 36.28 -11.32 -1.54
N SER A 48 35.96 -11.37 -2.84
CA SER A 48 36.64 -12.24 -3.82
C SER A 48 38.02 -11.73 -4.24
N ILE A 49 38.41 -10.52 -3.83
CA ILE A 49 39.69 -9.93 -4.20
C ILE A 49 40.83 -10.62 -3.44
N GLU A 50 41.65 -11.35 -4.18
CA GLU A 50 42.88 -11.96 -3.69
C GLU A 50 44.10 -11.12 -4.04
N TYR A 51 45.04 -11.02 -3.10
CA TYR A 51 46.33 -10.38 -3.35
C TYR A 51 47.34 -11.35 -3.94
N PRO A 52 48.12 -10.95 -4.94
CA PRO A 52 49.19 -11.78 -5.48
C PRO A 52 50.26 -12.00 -4.40
N LYS A 53 50.63 -13.27 -4.16
CA LYS A 53 51.67 -13.65 -3.20
C LYS A 53 53.08 -13.24 -3.65
N ASN A 54 53.27 -13.11 -4.97
CA ASN A 54 54.51 -12.69 -5.62
C ASN A 54 54.15 -11.85 -6.86
N GLY A 55 54.97 -10.86 -7.23
CA GLY A 55 54.76 -10.08 -8.46
C GLY A 55 55.17 -8.61 -8.36
N ASN A 56 54.85 -7.85 -9.40
CA ASN A 56 55.15 -6.43 -9.51
C ASN A 56 54.25 -5.59 -8.59
N PHE A 57 54.83 -4.66 -7.83
CA PHE A 57 54.13 -3.69 -6.99
C PHE A 57 53.01 -2.92 -7.72
N SER A 58 53.16 -2.66 -9.02
CA SER A 58 52.11 -2.02 -9.83
C SER A 58 50.76 -2.76 -9.77
N ILE A 59 50.76 -4.10 -9.65
CA ILE A 59 49.55 -4.92 -9.56
C ILE A 59 48.85 -4.70 -8.21
N ILE A 60 49.61 -4.56 -7.13
CA ILE A 60 49.07 -4.29 -5.78
C ILE A 60 48.36 -2.94 -5.78
N THR A 61 48.96 -1.91 -6.40
CA THR A 61 48.34 -0.58 -6.52
C THR A 61 47.02 -0.63 -7.28
N GLN A 62 46.95 -1.38 -8.38
CA GLN A 62 45.71 -1.57 -9.16
C GLN A 62 44.62 -2.26 -8.33
N ILE A 63 44.97 -3.32 -7.59
CA ILE A 63 44.03 -4.02 -6.69
C ILE A 63 43.52 -3.07 -5.59
N LYS A 64 44.41 -2.26 -5.00
CA LYS A 64 44.02 -1.25 -4.01
C LYS A 64 43.07 -0.19 -4.58
N MET A 65 43.31 0.26 -5.81
CA MET A 65 42.40 1.18 -6.50
C MET A 65 41.02 0.55 -6.71
N LEU A 66 40.97 -0.71 -7.17
CA LEU A 66 39.72 -1.46 -7.34
C LEU A 66 38.97 -1.62 -6.01
N GLN A 67 39.66 -1.99 -4.93
CA GLN A 67 39.05 -2.10 -3.60
C GLN A 67 38.45 -0.78 -3.14
N ASN A 68 39.17 0.33 -3.30
CA ASN A 68 38.66 1.65 -2.93
C ASN A 68 37.43 2.04 -3.77
N LEU A 69 37.43 1.72 -5.06
CA LEU A 69 36.28 1.93 -5.94
C LEU A 69 35.04 1.15 -5.45
N LEU A 70 35.20 -0.14 -5.18
CA LEU A 70 34.11 -0.99 -4.67
C LEU A 70 33.59 -0.51 -3.31
N LEU A 71 34.48 -0.10 -2.40
CA LEU A 71 34.09 0.47 -1.11
C LEU A 71 33.27 1.76 -1.27
N ASN A 72 33.64 2.62 -2.22
CA ASN A 72 32.88 3.82 -2.53
C ASN A 72 31.50 3.48 -3.11
N GLN A 73 31.43 2.54 -4.07
CA GLN A 73 30.16 2.08 -4.64
C GLN A 73 29.24 1.44 -3.59
N ILE A 74 29.79 0.64 -2.68
CA ILE A 74 29.06 0.07 -1.52
C ILE A 74 28.48 1.19 -0.66
N LYS A 75 29.26 2.25 -0.38
CA LYS A 75 28.80 3.39 0.41
C LYS A 75 27.67 4.13 -0.29
N GLU A 76 27.79 4.39 -1.58
CA GLU A 76 26.75 5.02 -2.40
C GLU A 76 25.47 4.18 -2.42
N LYS A 77 25.58 2.86 -2.63
CA LYS A 77 24.41 1.97 -2.60
C LYS A 77 23.74 1.90 -1.23
N LYS A 78 24.49 1.91 -0.14
CA LYS A 78 23.92 2.01 1.21
C LYS A 78 23.11 3.29 1.40
N ASN A 79 23.61 4.43 0.91
CA ASN A 79 22.88 5.70 0.95
C ASN A 79 21.59 5.64 0.09
N GLU A 80 21.66 5.07 -1.11
CA GLU A 80 20.47 4.89 -1.96
C GLU A 80 19.39 4.03 -1.29
N ILE A 81 19.81 2.94 -0.62
CA ILE A 81 18.90 2.08 0.15
C ILE A 81 18.26 2.86 1.30
N GLU A 82 19.01 3.69 2.01
CA GLU A 82 18.49 4.50 3.09
C GLU A 82 17.44 5.50 2.60
N ILE A 83 17.73 6.21 1.50
CA ILE A 83 16.78 7.12 0.85
C ILE A 83 15.51 6.36 0.44
N ALA A 84 15.66 5.17 -0.16
CA ALA A 84 14.53 4.34 -0.57
C ALA A 84 13.69 3.86 0.63
N LYS A 85 14.33 3.52 1.77
CA LYS A 85 13.65 3.16 3.02
C LYS A 85 12.89 4.34 3.62
N ASN A 86 13.46 5.55 3.57
CA ASN A 86 12.80 6.76 4.04
C ASN A 86 11.55 7.07 3.18
N GLN A 87 11.65 6.95 1.86
CA GLN A 87 10.50 7.07 0.95
C GLN A 87 9.41 6.04 1.26
N LYS A 88 9.79 4.78 1.54
CA LYS A 88 8.85 3.73 1.96
C LYS A 88 8.11 4.14 3.24
N LYS A 89 8.81 4.69 4.23
CA LYS A 89 8.22 5.14 5.49
C LYS A 89 7.20 6.26 5.27
N LEU A 90 7.48 7.20 4.37
CA LEU A 90 6.55 8.26 3.98
C LEU A 90 5.29 7.68 3.31
N LEU A 91 5.46 6.77 2.35
CA LEU A 91 4.34 6.07 1.69
C LEU A 91 3.49 5.29 2.68
N GLN A 92 4.10 4.65 3.69
CA GLN A 92 3.38 3.95 4.76
C GLN A 92 2.54 4.91 5.62
N GLY A 93 3.04 6.12 5.90
CA GLY A 93 2.26 7.16 6.58
C GLY A 93 1.05 7.59 5.74
N GLN A 94 1.27 7.91 4.47
CA GLN A 94 0.21 8.28 3.54
C GLN A 94 -0.84 7.18 3.38
N LEU A 95 -0.42 5.91 3.36
CA LEU A 95 -1.34 4.78 3.28
C LEU A 95 -2.28 4.74 4.49
N LYS A 96 -1.74 4.90 5.71
CA LYS A 96 -2.55 4.92 6.93
C LYS A 96 -3.59 6.04 6.92
N ASP A 97 -3.20 7.23 6.48
CA ASP A 97 -4.12 8.37 6.40
C ASP A 97 -5.26 8.10 5.39
N LYS A 98 -4.91 7.52 4.24
CA LYS A 98 -5.88 7.16 3.19
C LYS A 98 -6.81 6.01 3.59
N GLU A 99 -6.28 5.01 4.32
CA GLU A 99 -7.08 3.92 4.89
C GLU A 99 -8.07 4.45 5.92
N LEU A 100 -7.64 5.36 6.79
CA LEU A 100 -8.51 6.01 7.77
C LEU A 100 -9.64 6.81 7.09
N GLU A 101 -9.33 7.57 6.04
CA GLU A 101 -10.34 8.28 5.24
C GLU A 101 -11.34 7.32 4.60
N TYR A 102 -10.85 6.21 4.03
CA TYR A 102 -11.69 5.19 3.43
C TYR A 102 -12.64 4.55 4.46
N GLU A 103 -12.15 4.21 5.65
CA GLU A 103 -12.95 3.64 6.72
C GLU A 103 -14.03 4.60 7.22
N LYS A 104 -13.69 5.88 7.40
CA LYS A 104 -14.66 6.93 7.76
C LYS A 104 -15.80 7.02 6.75
N MET A 105 -15.49 7.02 5.45
CA MET A 105 -16.50 7.07 4.40
C MET A 105 -17.37 5.81 4.36
N LYS A 106 -16.76 4.64 4.57
CA LYS A 106 -17.48 3.37 4.64
C LYS A 106 -18.42 3.32 5.85
N TYR A 107 -18.01 3.89 6.98
CA TYR A 107 -18.85 4.00 8.16
C TYR A 107 -20.10 4.88 7.89
N LEU A 108 -19.90 6.07 7.30
CA LEU A 108 -21.01 6.97 6.94
C LEU A 108 -21.99 6.32 5.96
N GLN A 109 -21.47 5.61 4.95
CA GLN A 109 -22.29 4.84 4.03
C GLN A 109 -23.15 3.80 4.77
N ASN A 110 -22.57 3.06 5.71
CA ASN A 110 -23.30 2.04 6.47
C ASN A 110 -24.41 2.66 7.35
N GLU A 111 -24.19 3.83 7.94
CA GLU A 111 -25.23 4.53 8.69
C GLU A 111 -26.41 4.97 7.80
N GLU A 112 -26.14 5.46 6.60
CA GLU A 112 -27.21 5.78 5.64
C GLU A 112 -28.01 4.55 5.21
N ILE A 113 -27.32 3.45 4.91
CA ILE A 113 -27.98 2.19 4.54
C ILE A 113 -28.88 1.72 5.69
N LYS A 114 -28.41 1.77 6.94
CA LYS A 114 -29.22 1.44 8.12
C LYS A 114 -30.45 2.35 8.24
N LYS A 115 -30.30 3.66 8.05
CA LYS A 115 -31.42 4.62 8.06
C LYS A 115 -32.44 4.31 6.96
N TYR A 116 -31.97 3.98 5.75
CA TYR A 116 -32.83 3.61 4.62
C TYR A 116 -33.59 2.31 4.87
N LEU A 117 -32.92 1.27 5.35
CA LEU A 117 -33.55 -0.01 5.73
C LEU A 117 -34.61 0.17 6.83
N ASN A 118 -34.34 1.01 7.82
CA ASN A 118 -35.32 1.31 8.88
C ASN A 118 -36.54 2.07 8.36
N LYS A 119 -36.39 2.93 7.35
CA LYS A 119 -37.53 3.58 6.69
C LYS A 119 -38.38 2.58 5.92
N LEU A 120 -37.75 1.74 5.10
CA LEU A 120 -38.43 0.68 4.34
C LEU A 120 -39.24 -0.25 5.26
N LYS A 121 -38.64 -0.73 6.35
CA LYS A 121 -39.34 -1.56 7.34
C LYS A 121 -40.57 -0.88 7.92
N LYS A 122 -40.50 0.43 8.19
CA LYS A 122 -41.65 1.19 8.69
C LYS A 122 -42.75 1.36 7.64
N GLU A 123 -42.39 1.55 6.37
CA GLU A 123 -43.35 1.60 5.27
C GLU A 123 -44.00 0.25 5.02
N GLU A 124 -43.23 -0.84 5.05
CA GLU A 124 -43.75 -2.21 4.92
C GLU A 124 -44.77 -2.54 6.01
N VAL A 125 -44.46 -2.21 7.27
CA VAL A 125 -45.40 -2.42 8.39
C VAL A 125 -46.69 -1.62 8.18
N LYS A 126 -46.59 -0.34 7.81
CA LYS A 126 -47.78 0.48 7.53
C LYS A 126 -48.62 -0.08 6.39
N ASN A 127 -47.98 -0.47 5.30
CA ASN A 127 -48.68 -1.05 4.14
C ASN A 127 -49.37 -2.37 4.52
N MET A 128 -48.72 -3.20 5.36
CA MET A 128 -49.34 -4.41 5.89
C MET A 128 -50.55 -4.11 6.77
N ASP A 129 -50.46 -3.12 7.66
CA ASP A 129 -51.58 -2.69 8.50
C ASP A 129 -52.75 -2.17 7.64
N GLU A 130 -52.46 -1.39 6.59
CA GLU A 130 -53.47 -0.89 5.65
C GLU A 130 -54.13 -2.03 4.85
N ILE A 131 -53.35 -3.00 4.36
CA ILE A 131 -53.88 -4.19 3.67
C ILE A 131 -54.77 -5.00 4.61
N ALA A 132 -54.35 -5.20 5.87
CA ALA A 132 -55.13 -5.91 6.87
C ALA A 132 -56.48 -5.21 7.15
N LEU A 133 -56.47 -3.87 7.26
CA LEU A 133 -57.69 -3.07 7.42
C LEU A 133 -58.61 -3.15 6.19
N MET A 134 -58.06 -3.14 4.97
CA MET A 134 -58.83 -3.30 3.74
C MET A 134 -59.48 -4.68 3.63
N LEU A 135 -58.74 -5.75 3.94
CA LEU A 135 -59.27 -7.12 3.97
C LEU A 135 -60.38 -7.26 5.01
N PHE A 136 -60.17 -6.76 6.23
CA PHE A 136 -61.16 -6.82 7.29
C PHE A 136 -62.45 -6.04 6.96
N LYS A 137 -62.35 -4.92 6.22
CA LYS A 137 -63.52 -4.15 5.76
C LYS A 137 -64.23 -4.75 4.55
N GLY A 138 -63.55 -5.60 3.76
CA GLY A 138 -64.13 -6.26 2.59
C GLY A 138 -64.90 -7.55 2.89
N GLU A 139 -64.80 -8.08 4.12
CA GLU A 139 -65.50 -9.28 4.59
C GLU A 139 -66.82 -8.99 5.36
N GLN A 140 -67.30 -7.74 5.35
CA GLN A 140 -68.64 -7.35 5.81
C GLN A 140 -69.59 -7.11 4.64
#